data_AF-A0A0Q0XJ53-F1
#
_entry.id   AF-A0A0Q0XJ53-F1
#
_cell.length_a   1.000
_cell.length_b   1.000
_cell.length_c   1.000
_cell.angle_alpha   90.00
_cell.angle_beta   90.00
_cell.angle_gamma   90.00
#
_symmetry.space_group_name_H-M   'P 1'
#
loop_
_entity.id
_entity.type
_entity.pdbx_description
1 polymer ?
#
loop_
_entity_poly.entity_id
_entity_poly.type
_entity_poly.pdbx_seq_one_letter_code
_entity_poly.pdbx_strand_id
1 'polypeptide(L)'
;MKKSNLILLGALGTALFFSLVFQVAVHSNIKKGKANEIPVKITSEFRTVSYFDAIKAANRVKIVFNQNDTVKVVVKAPNNVIDSVSTKVVDKKLVVSTSKKLKKTDSVLLHIDAPMLTKIDLSDNSHFETSGQISGERLNLEFKDKSSGNLNLSYDFVRYINNTEGTVNLQGEIKKIDFVSNKKQ
;
A
#
# COMPACT_ATOMS: atom_id res chain seq x y z
N MET A 1 -65.51 -36.30 18.73
CA MET A 1 -64.93 -36.23 17.37
C MET A 1 -64.53 -37.62 16.92
N LYS A 2 -64.82 -38.02 15.68
CA LYS A 2 -64.41 -39.35 15.15
C LYS A 2 -62.89 -39.42 15.11
N LYS A 3 -62.28 -40.54 15.52
CA LYS A 3 -60.82 -40.74 15.55
C LYS A 3 -60.13 -40.36 14.22
N SER A 4 -60.84 -40.54 13.09
CA SER A 4 -60.40 -40.13 11.75
C SER A 4 -60.13 -38.61 11.62
N ASN A 5 -60.93 -37.74 12.22
CA ASN A 5 -60.72 -36.28 12.16
C ASN A 5 -59.52 -35.85 13.01
N LEU A 6 -59.22 -36.58 14.09
CA LEU A 6 -58.08 -36.30 14.95
C LEU A 6 -56.75 -36.66 14.25
N ILE A 7 -56.74 -37.78 13.52
CA ILE A 7 -55.58 -38.22 12.72
C ILE A 7 -55.33 -37.24 11.56
N LEU A 8 -56.40 -36.79 10.89
CA LEU A 8 -56.30 -35.81 9.80
C LEU A 8 -55.74 -34.46 10.29
N LEU A 9 -56.21 -33.99 11.46
CA LEU A 9 -55.73 -32.74 12.05
C LEU A 9 -54.25 -32.84 12.48
N GLY A 10 -53.83 -34.00 13.01
CA GLY A 10 -52.44 -34.28 13.35
C GLY A 10 -51.52 -34.28 12.11
N ALA A 11 -51.95 -34.92 11.02
CA ALA A 11 -51.21 -34.94 9.76
C ALA A 11 -51.09 -33.56 9.10
N LEU A 12 -52.15 -32.73 9.21
CA LEU A 12 -52.12 -31.37 8.70
C LEU A 12 -51.16 -30.48 9.51
N GLY A 13 -51.17 -30.64 10.84
CA GLY A 13 -50.26 -29.93 11.74
C GLY A 13 -48.79 -30.25 11.48
N THR A 14 -48.46 -31.52 11.23
CA THR A 14 -47.07 -31.92 10.91
C THR A 14 -46.63 -31.38 9.56
N ALA A 15 -47.49 -31.41 8.52
CA ALA A 15 -47.17 -30.86 7.21
C ALA A 15 -46.87 -29.35 7.25
N LEU A 16 -47.67 -28.59 8.01
CA LEU A 16 -47.45 -27.15 8.20
C LEU A 16 -46.15 -26.86 8.95
N PHE A 17 -45.83 -27.65 9.98
CA PHE A 17 -44.59 -27.51 10.72
C PHE A 17 -43.36 -27.75 9.85
N PHE A 18 -43.36 -28.81 9.03
CA PHE A 18 -42.27 -29.07 8.08
C PHE A 18 -42.11 -27.97 7.04
N SER A 19 -43.21 -27.40 6.53
CA SER A 19 -43.17 -26.27 5.61
C SER A 19 -42.53 -25.03 6.24
N LEU A 20 -42.86 -24.72 7.50
CA LEU A 20 -42.29 -23.56 8.20
C LEU A 20 -40.79 -23.74 8.43
N VAL A 21 -40.36 -24.92 8.89
CA VAL A 21 -38.95 -25.23 9.12
C VAL A 21 -38.17 -25.17 7.82
N PHE A 22 -38.74 -25.66 6.70
CA PHE A 22 -38.13 -25.56 5.39
C PHE A 22 -37.99 -24.10 4.92
N GLN A 23 -39.01 -23.26 5.11
CA GLN A 23 -38.94 -21.83 4.77
C GLN A 23 -37.86 -21.08 5.56
N VAL A 24 -37.74 -21.34 6.87
CA VAL A 24 -36.68 -20.76 7.73
C VAL A 24 -35.30 -21.26 7.35
N ALA A 25 -35.16 -22.56 7.05
CA ALA A 25 -33.90 -23.16 6.61
C ALA A 25 -33.43 -22.59 5.27
N VAL A 26 -34.35 -22.38 4.31
CA VAL A 26 -34.03 -21.74 3.04
C VAL A 26 -33.59 -20.30 3.27
N HIS A 27 -34.32 -19.49 4.06
CA HIS A 27 -33.95 -18.10 4.34
C HIS A 27 -32.60 -17.96 5.07
N SER A 28 -32.28 -18.88 5.99
CA SER A 28 -31.00 -18.92 6.73
C SER A 28 -29.80 -19.22 5.81
N ASN A 29 -30.02 -19.98 4.74
CA ASN A 29 -28.95 -20.37 3.81
C ASN A 29 -28.79 -19.44 2.59
N ILE A 30 -29.62 -18.40 2.45
CA ILE A 30 -29.38 -17.34 1.46
C ILE A 30 -28.25 -16.44 1.98
N LYS A 31 -27.01 -16.84 1.71
CA LYS A 31 -25.89 -15.89 1.74
C LYS A 31 -26.21 -14.80 0.72
N LYS A 32 -26.45 -13.57 1.19
CA LYS A 32 -26.51 -12.39 0.32
C LYS A 32 -25.24 -12.37 -0.52
N GLY A 33 -25.33 -12.84 -1.75
CA GLY A 33 -24.21 -12.90 -2.67
C GLY A 33 -23.70 -11.49 -2.92
N LYS A 34 -22.38 -11.32 -2.92
CA LYS A 34 -21.67 -10.08 -3.24
C LYS A 34 -21.77 -9.75 -4.74
N ALA A 35 -22.98 -9.70 -5.28
CA ALA A 35 -23.24 -9.56 -6.71
C ALA A 35 -22.75 -8.22 -7.30
N ASN A 36 -22.45 -7.23 -6.45
CA ASN A 36 -21.99 -5.90 -6.85
C ASN A 36 -20.56 -5.55 -6.41
N GLU A 37 -19.76 -6.51 -5.93
CA GLU A 37 -18.34 -6.23 -5.66
C GLU A 37 -17.54 -6.32 -6.97
N ILE A 38 -17.08 -5.17 -7.47
CA ILE A 38 -16.08 -5.15 -8.55
C ILE A 38 -14.86 -5.95 -8.06
N PRO A 39 -14.41 -6.98 -8.79
CA PRO A 39 -13.26 -7.75 -8.37
C PRO A 39 -12.04 -6.83 -8.26
N VAL A 40 -11.32 -6.96 -7.14
CA VAL A 40 -10.10 -6.20 -6.89
C VAL A 40 -9.02 -6.73 -7.83
N LYS A 41 -8.59 -5.91 -8.78
CA LYS A 41 -7.52 -6.23 -9.72
C LYS A 41 -6.37 -5.26 -9.54
N ILE A 42 -5.14 -5.75 -9.55
CA ILE A 42 -3.95 -4.89 -9.61
C ILE A 42 -3.82 -4.33 -11.02
N THR A 43 -3.69 -3.01 -11.11
CA THR A 43 -3.56 -2.25 -12.34
C THR A 43 -2.25 -1.46 -12.32
N SER A 44 -1.76 -1.05 -13.49
CA SER A 44 -0.53 -0.28 -13.64
C SER A 44 -0.83 0.99 -14.44
N GLU A 45 -0.28 2.13 -14.02
CA GLU A 45 -0.45 3.41 -14.70
C GLU A 45 0.89 4.15 -14.81
N PHE A 46 1.19 4.66 -16.00
CA PHE A 46 2.33 5.54 -16.23
C PHE A 46 1.96 6.96 -15.82
N ARG A 47 2.83 7.60 -15.02
CA ARG A 47 2.65 8.98 -14.57
C ARG A 47 3.66 9.87 -15.28
N THR A 48 3.16 10.84 -16.04
CA THR A 48 3.99 11.88 -16.64
C THR A 48 4.26 12.94 -15.58
N VAL A 49 5.52 13.09 -15.18
CA VAL A 49 5.97 14.04 -14.17
C VAL A 49 7.15 14.83 -14.70
N SER A 50 7.36 16.04 -14.18
CA SER A 50 8.57 16.81 -14.48
C SER A 50 9.79 16.19 -13.80
N TYR A 51 10.97 16.71 -14.12
CA TYR A 51 12.21 16.35 -13.45
C TYR A 51 12.13 16.54 -11.93
N PHE A 52 12.72 15.60 -11.19
CA PHE A 52 12.90 15.67 -9.74
C PHE A 52 14.23 14.99 -9.36
N ASP A 53 14.77 15.42 -8.23
CA ASP A 53 15.95 14.83 -7.60
C ASP A 53 15.67 14.45 -6.13
N ALA A 54 14.45 14.68 -5.65
CA ALA A 54 14.03 14.33 -4.30
C ALA A 54 12.72 13.56 -4.32
N ILE A 55 12.55 12.65 -3.37
CA ILE A 55 11.31 11.87 -3.20
C ILE A 55 10.80 12.09 -1.78
N LYS A 56 9.51 12.40 -1.68
CA LYS A 56 8.75 12.40 -0.44
C LYS A 56 7.55 11.49 -0.56
N ALA A 57 7.40 10.55 0.37
CA ALA A 57 6.32 9.58 0.31
C ALA A 57 5.75 9.25 1.69
N ALA A 58 4.43 9.06 1.72
CA ALA A 58 3.65 8.76 2.91
C ALA A 58 2.52 7.77 2.59
N ASN A 59 1.81 7.32 3.62
CA ASN A 59 0.62 6.48 3.55
C ASN A 59 0.88 5.07 3.00
N ARG A 60 1.79 4.30 3.62
CA ARG A 60 1.99 2.85 3.37
C ARG A 60 2.33 2.50 1.91
N VAL A 61 3.06 3.38 1.23
CA VAL A 61 3.51 3.12 -0.15
C VAL A 61 4.86 2.41 -0.15
N LYS A 62 5.06 1.52 -1.12
CA LYS A 62 6.37 0.93 -1.42
C LYS A 62 6.93 1.60 -2.67
N ILE A 63 8.20 2.01 -2.61
CA ILE A 63 8.93 2.58 -3.73
C ILE A 63 10.10 1.65 -4.07
N VAL A 64 10.23 1.32 -5.34
CA VAL A 64 11.41 0.68 -5.93
C VAL A 64 12.03 1.69 -6.88
N PHE A 65 13.20 2.19 -6.51
CA PHE A 65 13.92 3.19 -7.26
C PHE A 65 15.06 2.57 -8.06
N ASN A 66 15.19 3.00 -9.31
CA ASN A 66 16.28 2.66 -10.20
C ASN A 66 16.94 3.93 -10.73
N GLN A 67 18.27 4.01 -10.70
CA GLN A 67 18.95 5.15 -11.28
C GLN A 67 19.10 4.94 -12.79
N ASN A 68 18.57 5.88 -13.58
CA ASN A 68 18.56 5.80 -15.04
C ASN A 68 18.47 7.20 -15.65
N ASP A 69 18.95 7.38 -16.88
CA ASP A 69 19.05 8.69 -17.53
C ASP A 69 17.69 9.37 -17.76
N THR A 70 16.62 8.57 -17.80
CA THR A 70 15.25 9.04 -18.04
C THR A 70 14.40 9.01 -16.79
N VAL A 71 13.57 10.05 -16.61
CA VAL A 71 12.55 10.06 -15.55
C VAL A 71 11.36 9.21 -15.98
N LYS A 72 10.99 8.24 -15.14
CA LYS A 72 9.81 7.38 -15.35
C LYS A 72 9.16 7.06 -14.02
N VAL A 73 7.83 7.17 -13.95
CA VAL A 73 7.07 6.79 -12.77
C VAL A 73 5.94 5.85 -13.18
N VAL A 74 5.92 4.66 -12.61
CA VAL A 74 4.86 3.66 -12.81
C VAL A 74 4.23 3.33 -11.48
N VAL A 75 2.93 3.54 -11.35
CA VAL A 75 2.16 3.20 -10.16
C VAL A 75 1.45 1.87 -10.38
N LYS A 76 1.62 0.92 -9.46
CA LYS A 76 0.89 -0.35 -9.41
C LYS A 76 0.04 -0.39 -8.14
N ALA A 77 -1.27 -0.50 -8.31
CA ALA A 77 -2.22 -0.51 -7.20
C ALA A 77 -3.54 -1.22 -7.60
N PRO A 78 -4.36 -1.62 -6.62
CA PRO A 78 -5.74 -2.00 -6.86
C PRO A 78 -6.50 -0.97 -7.71
N ASN A 79 -7.32 -1.43 -8.63
CA ASN A 79 -8.17 -0.60 -9.49
C ASN A 79 -9.02 0.42 -8.71
N ASN A 80 -9.49 0.07 -7.51
CA ASN A 80 -10.27 0.95 -6.64
C ASN A 80 -9.41 1.94 -5.80
N VAL A 81 -8.09 1.92 -5.96
CA VAL A 81 -7.11 2.73 -5.22
C VAL A 81 -6.24 3.56 -6.16
N ILE A 82 -5.93 3.09 -7.37
CA ILE A 82 -4.93 3.69 -8.26
C ILE A 82 -5.18 5.18 -8.54
N ASP A 83 -6.44 5.58 -8.73
CA ASP A 83 -6.82 6.98 -8.97
C ASP A 83 -6.65 7.89 -7.75
N SER A 84 -6.58 7.31 -6.55
CA SER A 84 -6.35 8.05 -5.31
C SER A 84 -4.87 8.27 -5.00
N VAL A 85 -3.96 7.66 -5.77
CA VAL A 85 -2.51 7.83 -5.62
C VAL A 85 -2.08 9.07 -6.41
N SER A 86 -1.70 10.12 -5.69
CA SER A 86 -1.17 11.36 -6.25
C SER A 86 0.34 11.27 -6.43
N THR A 87 0.84 11.68 -7.59
CA THR A 87 2.26 11.84 -7.90
C THR A 87 2.46 13.24 -8.48
N LYS A 88 3.03 14.16 -7.70
CA LYS A 88 3.22 15.56 -8.12
C LYS A 88 4.63 16.00 -7.81
N VAL A 89 5.25 16.76 -8.70
CA VAL A 89 6.54 17.37 -8.45
C VAL A 89 6.35 18.79 -7.97
N VAL A 90 6.91 19.12 -6.81
CA VAL A 90 6.92 20.46 -6.21
C VAL A 90 8.35 20.74 -5.80
N ASP A 91 8.95 21.84 -6.28
CA ASP A 91 10.35 22.21 -5.98
C ASP A 91 11.35 21.07 -6.21
N LYS A 92 11.29 20.44 -7.40
CA LYS A 92 12.11 19.26 -7.78
C LYS A 92 11.96 18.04 -6.88
N LYS A 93 10.90 17.99 -6.07
CA LYS A 93 10.57 16.86 -5.20
C LYS A 93 9.31 16.17 -5.67
N LEU A 94 9.43 14.89 -6.01
CA LEU A 94 8.28 14.03 -6.26
C LEU A 94 7.59 13.72 -4.93
N VAL A 95 6.39 14.28 -4.77
CA VAL A 95 5.50 14.05 -3.64
C VAL A 95 4.51 12.95 -4.01
N VAL A 96 4.60 11.83 -3.30
CA VAL A 96 3.73 10.66 -3.43
C VAL A 96 2.83 10.59 -2.20
N SER A 97 1.52 10.59 -2.43
CA SER A 97 0.54 10.45 -1.36
C SER A 97 -0.70 9.74 -1.85
N THR A 98 -1.47 9.17 -0.93
CA THR A 98 -2.79 8.61 -1.24
C THR A 98 -3.85 9.43 -0.54
N SER A 99 -4.87 9.91 -1.27
CA SER A 99 -5.99 10.69 -0.71
C SER A 99 -7.00 9.80 0.01
N LYS A 100 -7.11 8.54 -0.40
CA LYS A 100 -7.98 7.53 0.19
C LYS A 100 -7.28 6.79 1.32
N LYS A 101 -8.03 6.50 2.40
CA LYS A 101 -7.56 5.60 3.45
C LYS A 101 -7.40 4.19 2.89
N LEU A 102 -6.16 3.70 2.85
CA LEU A 102 -5.84 2.34 2.41
C LEU A 102 -6.35 1.32 3.43
N LYS A 103 -6.98 0.25 2.94
CA LYS A 103 -7.27 -0.94 3.74
C LYS A 103 -5.96 -1.69 4.02
N LYS A 104 -5.95 -2.54 5.04
CA LYS A 104 -4.77 -3.35 5.40
C LYS A 104 -4.25 -4.21 4.25
N THR A 105 -5.16 -4.65 3.37
CA THR A 105 -4.90 -5.48 2.19
C THR A 105 -4.48 -4.69 0.94
N ASP A 106 -4.66 -3.36 0.94
CA ASP A 106 -4.31 -2.55 -0.21
C ASP A 106 -2.78 -2.39 -0.27
N SER A 107 -2.22 -2.53 -1.47
CA SER A 107 -0.78 -2.35 -1.73
C SER A 107 -0.61 -1.32 -2.83
N VAL A 108 0.24 -0.33 -2.59
CA VAL A 108 0.64 0.67 -3.58
C VAL A 108 2.14 0.55 -3.79
N LEU A 109 2.54 0.19 -5.00
CA LEU A 109 3.93 0.03 -5.41
C LEU A 109 4.23 1.05 -6.50
N LEU A 110 5.29 1.83 -6.31
CA LEU A 110 5.82 2.72 -7.33
C LEU A 110 7.16 2.20 -7.83
N HIS A 111 7.30 2.08 -9.14
CA HIS A 111 8.60 1.96 -9.79
C HIS A 111 9.01 3.33 -10.32
N ILE A 112 10.16 3.82 -9.87
CA ILE A 112 10.64 5.15 -10.19
C ILE A 112 12.03 5.06 -10.79
N ASP A 113 12.18 5.60 -11.99
CA ASP A 113 13.47 5.82 -12.64
C ASP A 113 13.79 7.32 -12.61
N ALA A 114 15.01 7.69 -12.21
CA ALA A 114 15.51 9.06 -12.31
C ALA A 114 17.05 9.09 -12.35
N PRO A 115 17.68 10.12 -12.93
CA PRO A 115 19.13 10.14 -13.13
C PRO A 115 19.92 10.38 -11.84
N MET A 116 19.31 11.04 -10.85
CA MET A 116 19.96 11.35 -9.60
C MET A 116 18.95 11.43 -8.46
N LEU A 117 19.45 11.27 -7.23
CA LEU A 117 18.65 11.37 -6.02
C LEU A 117 19.45 12.06 -4.93
N THR A 118 18.95 13.19 -4.43
CA THR A 118 19.60 14.03 -3.42
C THR A 118 18.88 13.97 -2.08
N LYS A 119 17.59 13.59 -2.07
CA LYS A 119 16.81 13.45 -0.85
C LYS A 119 15.72 12.37 -0.90
N ILE A 120 15.57 11.65 0.20
CA ILE A 120 14.46 10.73 0.49
C ILE A 120 13.83 11.14 1.83
N ASP A 121 12.52 11.40 1.84
CA ASP A 121 11.72 11.70 3.04
C ASP A 121 10.51 10.75 3.11
N LEU A 122 10.57 9.76 4.01
CA LEU A 122 9.51 8.76 4.20
C LEU A 122 8.84 8.88 5.56
N SER A 123 7.51 8.79 5.56
CA SER A 123 6.68 8.70 6.76
C SER A 123 5.61 7.63 6.63
N ASP A 124 4.84 7.43 7.70
CA ASP A 124 3.56 6.70 7.67
C ASP A 124 3.64 5.27 7.12
N ASN A 125 4.61 4.48 7.62
CA ASN A 125 4.81 3.07 7.25
C ASN A 125 5.17 2.85 5.77
N SER A 126 5.79 3.84 5.12
CA SER A 126 6.28 3.70 3.74
C SER A 126 7.61 2.94 3.67
N HIS A 127 7.88 2.31 2.53
CA HIS A 127 9.10 1.56 2.29
C HIS A 127 9.82 2.02 1.04
N PHE A 128 11.15 2.12 1.08
CA PHE A 128 11.98 2.47 -0.07
C PHE A 128 13.07 1.45 -0.31
N GLU A 129 13.18 1.00 -1.55
CA GLU A 129 14.14 0.01 -1.99
C GLU A 129 14.83 0.49 -3.27
N THR A 130 16.14 0.29 -3.35
CA THR A 130 16.89 0.50 -4.60
C THR A 130 16.99 -0.82 -5.35
N SER A 131 16.71 -0.84 -6.65
CA SER A 131 16.87 -2.04 -7.50
C SER A 131 18.32 -2.48 -7.67
N GLY A 132 19.26 -1.56 -7.50
CA GLY A 132 20.71 -1.77 -7.60
C GLY A 132 21.46 -0.72 -6.82
N GLN A 133 22.78 -0.61 -7.03
CA GLN A 133 23.55 0.47 -6.45
C GLN A 133 23.20 1.79 -7.13
N ILE A 134 22.93 2.83 -6.33
CA ILE A 134 22.72 4.20 -6.82
C ILE A 134 23.84 5.11 -6.33
N SER A 135 24.21 6.11 -7.13
CA SER A 135 25.36 6.95 -6.88
C SER A 135 25.08 8.46 -6.96
N GLY A 136 25.91 9.23 -6.28
CA GLY A 136 25.86 10.69 -6.31
C GLY A 136 26.79 11.35 -5.29
N GLU A 137 26.80 12.67 -5.25
CA GLU A 137 27.67 13.41 -4.32
C GLU A 137 27.07 13.46 -2.90
N ARG A 138 25.80 13.84 -2.79
CA ARG A 138 25.14 14.08 -1.50
C ARG A 138 23.74 13.48 -1.48
N LEU A 139 23.46 12.69 -0.44
CA LEU A 139 22.14 12.11 -0.20
C LEU A 139 21.67 12.42 1.22
N ASN A 140 20.48 13.01 1.32
CA ASN A 140 19.79 13.23 2.58
C ASN A 140 18.68 12.19 2.76
N LEU A 141 18.79 11.37 3.81
CA LEU A 141 17.84 10.34 4.18
C LEU A 141 17.08 10.77 5.42
N GLU A 142 15.75 10.76 5.35
CA GLU A 142 14.87 11.10 6.47
C GLU A 142 13.76 10.06 6.56
N PHE A 143 13.80 9.23 7.60
CA PHE A 143 12.82 8.16 7.82
C PHE A 143 12.11 8.40 9.16
N LYS A 144 10.77 8.37 9.13
CA LYS A 144 9.89 8.65 10.27
C LYS A 144 8.89 7.53 10.53
N ASP A 145 8.31 7.53 11.72
CA ASP A 145 7.24 6.61 12.16
C ASP A 145 7.67 5.14 12.06
N LYS A 146 7.09 4.35 11.16
CA LYS A 146 7.43 2.94 10.91
C LYS A 146 7.96 2.74 9.49
N SER A 147 8.50 3.80 8.89
CA SER A 147 9.09 3.69 7.56
C SER A 147 10.38 2.88 7.58
N SER A 148 10.67 2.21 6.48
CA SER A 148 11.81 1.31 6.36
C SER A 148 12.45 1.40 4.98
N GLY A 149 13.66 0.89 4.83
CA GLY A 149 14.26 0.85 3.51
C GLY A 149 15.46 -0.07 3.38
N ASN A 150 15.74 -0.47 2.14
CA ASN A 150 16.90 -1.24 1.74
C ASN A 150 17.61 -0.49 0.61
N LEU A 151 18.76 0.10 0.90
CA LEU A 151 19.45 1.01 -0.01
C LEU A 151 20.87 0.52 -0.26
N ASN A 152 21.21 0.32 -1.53
CA ASN A 152 22.58 0.08 -1.99
C ASN A 152 23.13 1.38 -2.59
N LEU A 153 24.15 1.97 -1.96
CA LEU A 153 24.58 3.34 -2.17
C LEU A 153 26.06 3.40 -2.60
N SER A 154 26.39 4.36 -3.45
CA SER A 154 27.76 4.82 -3.77
C SER A 154 27.80 6.35 -3.68
N TYR A 155 28.05 6.89 -2.49
CA TYR A 155 27.93 8.34 -2.24
C TYR A 155 29.13 8.93 -1.51
N ASP A 156 29.47 10.19 -1.85
CA ASP A 156 30.51 10.91 -1.12
C ASP A 156 30.05 11.30 0.29
N PHE A 157 28.79 11.76 0.41
CA PHE A 157 28.23 12.14 1.69
C PHE A 157 26.77 11.71 1.84
N VAL A 158 26.48 10.97 2.90
CA VAL A 158 25.11 10.61 3.30
C VAL A 158 24.80 11.25 4.64
N ARG A 159 23.73 12.02 4.71
CA ARG A 159 23.14 12.46 5.99
C ARG A 159 21.90 11.66 6.27
N TYR A 160 21.89 10.92 7.37
CA TYR A 160 20.75 10.11 7.79
C TYR A 160 20.12 10.64 9.08
N ILE A 161 18.90 11.14 8.97
CA ILE A 161 18.05 11.56 10.08
C ILE A 161 17.12 10.38 10.42
N ASN A 162 17.42 9.69 11.51
CA ASN A 162 16.66 8.52 11.94
C ASN A 162 15.64 8.89 13.03
N ASN A 163 14.36 8.97 12.63
CA ASN A 163 13.22 9.12 13.52
C ASN A 163 12.20 7.98 13.32
N THR A 164 12.65 6.82 12.85
CA THR A 164 11.79 5.66 12.57
C THR A 164 11.96 4.56 13.61
N GLU A 165 10.89 3.82 13.85
CA GLU A 165 10.81 2.53 14.55
C GLU A 165 11.07 1.35 13.59
N GLY A 166 11.05 1.61 12.28
CA GLY A 166 11.36 0.61 11.26
C GLY A 166 12.86 0.39 11.06
N THR A 167 13.21 -0.61 10.26
CA THR A 167 14.59 -0.93 9.91
C THR A 167 14.99 -0.27 8.59
N VAL A 168 16.13 0.42 8.60
CA VAL A 168 16.75 0.98 7.39
C VAL A 168 18.12 0.34 7.22
N ASN A 169 18.27 -0.45 6.16
CA ASN A 169 19.51 -1.11 5.79
C ASN A 169 20.22 -0.28 4.72
N LEU A 170 21.41 0.22 5.06
CA LEU A 170 22.30 0.94 4.14
C LEU A 170 23.52 0.06 3.86
N GLN A 171 23.79 -0.21 2.59
CA GLN A 171 24.96 -0.97 2.14
C GLN A 171 25.64 -0.28 0.95
N GLY A 172 26.87 -0.67 0.64
CA GLY A 172 27.65 -0.13 -0.48
C GLY A 172 28.81 0.75 -0.02
N GLU A 173 29.21 1.71 -0.85
CA GLU A 173 30.40 2.53 -0.70
C GLU A 173 30.04 3.97 -0.34
N ILE A 174 30.15 4.33 0.94
CA ILE A 174 29.84 5.69 1.42
C ILE A 174 31.11 6.30 2.01
N LYS A 175 31.62 7.39 1.43
CA LYS A 175 32.86 8.02 1.92
C LYS A 175 32.68 8.67 3.29
N LYS A 176 31.55 9.32 3.52
CA LYS A 176 31.20 9.92 4.81
C LYS A 176 29.72 9.78 5.10
N ILE A 177 29.39 9.38 6.31
CA ILE A 177 28.02 9.32 6.81
C ILE A 177 27.84 10.15 8.08
N ASP A 178 26.80 10.96 8.12
CA ASP A 178 26.39 11.76 9.28
C ASP A 178 25.05 11.24 9.81
N PHE A 179 25.04 10.74 11.05
CA PHE A 179 23.86 10.19 11.69
C PHE A 179 23.29 11.19 12.70
N VAL A 180 22.05 11.61 12.48
CA VAL A 180 21.31 12.50 13.38
C VAL A 180 20.12 11.72 13.95
N SER A 181 20.15 11.41 15.24
CA SER A 181 19.05 10.79 15.97
C SER A 181 18.41 11.82 16.88
N ASN A 182 17.10 12.09 16.71
CA ASN A 182 16.32 12.95 17.59
C ASN A 182 15.40 12.14 18.51
N LYS A 183 15.79 10.93 18.91
CA LYS A 183 15.07 10.22 19.98
C LYS A 183 15.26 10.99 21.28
N LYS A 184 14.23 11.75 21.69
CA LYS A 184 14.05 12.13 23.10
C LYS A 184 14.03 10.82 23.90
N GLN A 185 14.97 10.69 24.83
CA GLN A 185 14.94 9.66 25.87
C GLN A 185 13.67 9.77 26.70
#